data_AF-F6WK17-F1
#
_entry.id   AF-F6WK17-F1
#
_cell.length_a   1.000
_cell.length_b   1.000
_cell.length_c   1.000
_cell.angle_alpha   90.00
_cell.angle_beta   90.00
_cell.angle_gamma   90.00
#
_symmetry.space_group_name_H-M   'P 1'
#
loop_
_entity.id
_entity.type
_entity.pdbx_description
1 polymer ?
#
loop_
_entity_poly.entity_id
_entity_poly.type
_entity_poly.pdbx_seq_one_letter_code
_entity_poly.pdbx_strand_id
1 'polypeptide(L)'
;MSLKFRHFKEDTRKLFASAKLWDYHLKQVEGNFGSGVHSYFTFLRGLFLLSIPSFILSFSFISIPQLLDPPARNHPEVKFTGEELITGANWFTETIMYYGYYTNGTIQTIPGSVYKMPLAYLLATAGYFLLCLLWLVKSTATSFRKNYIEAKEDESDFISKVFCAWDFGITSDDASKLQHTMISTELKEILAEKRRHKESRSSAKKCKVFLYRLVTWMLYLGITGGCMALVYFVNKELLNKIKIWGNIGYQISLALIISAINLVMPIFINLMTHWEDYKYPRHEMYIAVFRNFLLKLGMLAVICAFWTDGNLKSTHTNQTASCWETDLGQEIYRLVIIDFLFTIIFATFCAEFIRKLLTKCIPSLKLAEFSIVNNVMDLIYGQTLCWIGIYFSPLLSLIIIVKYFLVFYIKKVSVMQNCRMSTQRWRAAQSQTLFNAFLLLSFLLCAAFLCVVVFLETPSYDCGPYRGLNRSYDAIIIEFQRLASDESSYWFAVIMNVISSVWFLYSIVVVLSTAVVLVRSRSIGYRKFAKALREQIALEGQDKALLLQWL
;
A
#
# COMPACT_ATOMS: atom_id res chain seq x y z
N MET A 1 -6.35 27.14 -21.05
CA MET A 1 -6.67 26.34 -19.84
C MET A 1 -7.58 27.20 -18.96
N SER A 2 -8.88 26.87 -18.89
CA SER A 2 -9.94 27.77 -18.39
C SER A 2 -9.76 28.20 -16.93
N LEU A 3 -10.08 29.46 -16.62
CA LEU A 3 -10.04 30.06 -15.27
C LEU A 3 -10.83 29.23 -14.23
N LYS A 4 -11.92 28.56 -14.68
CA LYS A 4 -12.71 27.64 -13.85
C LYS A 4 -11.92 26.40 -13.41
N PHE A 5 -11.03 25.89 -14.26
CA PHE A 5 -10.16 24.76 -13.91
C PHE A 5 -9.09 25.18 -12.89
N ARG A 6 -8.62 26.44 -12.96
CA ARG A 6 -7.67 26.99 -11.98
C ARG A 6 -8.33 27.20 -10.63
N HIS A 7 -9.55 27.75 -10.58
CA HIS A 7 -10.32 27.85 -9.34
C HIS A 7 -10.68 26.49 -8.75
N PHE A 8 -11.17 25.54 -9.55
CA PHE A 8 -11.42 24.17 -9.07
C PHE A 8 -10.14 23.51 -8.52
N LYS A 9 -9.00 23.70 -9.17
CA LYS A 9 -7.69 23.21 -8.69
C LYS A 9 -7.25 23.89 -7.40
N GLU A 10 -7.52 25.19 -7.25
CA GLU A 10 -7.20 25.94 -6.04
C GLU A 10 -8.16 25.59 -4.88
N ASP A 11 -9.44 25.34 -5.16
CA ASP A 11 -10.45 24.95 -4.17
C ASP A 11 -10.30 23.49 -3.74
N THR A 12 -9.99 22.58 -4.65
CA THR A 12 -9.60 21.20 -4.29
C THR A 12 -8.29 21.18 -3.53
N ARG A 13 -7.32 22.03 -3.88
CA ARG A 13 -6.07 22.19 -3.11
C ARG A 13 -6.35 22.82 -1.75
N LYS A 14 -7.30 23.75 -1.63
CA LYS A 14 -7.73 24.33 -0.35
C LYS A 14 -8.52 23.33 0.49
N LEU A 15 -9.37 22.47 -0.07
CA LEU A 15 -10.04 21.37 0.63
C LEU A 15 -9.03 20.32 1.13
N PHE A 16 -8.04 19.98 0.30
CA PHE A 16 -6.94 19.09 0.72
C PHE A 16 -5.97 19.76 1.71
N ALA A 17 -5.80 21.08 1.67
CA ALA A 17 -4.96 21.83 2.61
C ALA A 17 -5.71 22.25 3.88
N SER A 18 -7.04 22.35 3.84
CA SER A 18 -7.93 22.63 4.98
C SER A 18 -8.25 21.36 5.75
N ALA A 19 -8.04 20.18 5.15
CA ALA A 19 -7.87 18.93 5.87
C ALA A 19 -6.57 18.98 6.70
N LYS A 20 -6.53 19.86 7.72
CA LYS A 20 -5.60 19.86 8.87
C LYS A 20 -5.80 18.63 9.76
N LEU A 21 -6.24 17.51 9.16
CA LEU A 21 -6.54 16.30 9.87
C LEU A 21 -5.24 15.79 10.49
N TRP A 22 -5.24 15.77 11.81
CA TRP A 22 -4.16 15.31 12.66
C TRP A 22 -2.85 16.11 12.62
N ASP A 23 -2.80 17.32 12.04
CA ASP A 23 -1.56 18.13 12.02
C ASP A 23 -0.98 18.38 13.43
N TYR A 24 -1.85 18.70 14.39
CA TYR A 24 -1.43 18.86 15.79
C TYR A 24 -0.85 17.56 16.35
N HIS A 25 -1.48 16.42 16.09
CA HIS A 25 -0.99 15.12 16.56
C HIS A 25 0.31 14.71 15.87
N LEU A 26 0.47 15.02 14.58
CA LEU A 26 1.69 14.78 13.84
C LEU A 26 2.87 15.59 14.38
N LYS A 27 2.65 16.87 14.69
CA LYS A 27 3.64 17.73 15.36
C LYS A 27 3.99 17.21 16.75
N GLN A 28 3.00 16.77 17.51
CA GLN A 28 3.22 16.19 18.85
C GLN A 28 4.07 14.91 18.78
N VAL A 29 3.78 14.01 17.84
CA VAL A 29 4.57 12.78 17.66
C VAL A 29 5.98 13.09 17.17
N GLU A 30 6.13 14.05 16.26
CA GLU A 30 7.43 14.51 15.77
C GLU A 30 8.30 15.07 16.89
N GLY A 31 7.74 15.94 17.74
CA GLY A 31 8.47 16.53 18.87
C GLY A 31 8.96 15.51 19.90
N ASN A 32 8.21 14.42 20.12
CA ASN A 32 8.51 13.44 21.17
C ASN A 32 9.31 12.23 20.66
N PHE A 33 9.10 11.78 19.43
CA PHE A 33 9.66 10.52 18.90
C PHE A 33 10.50 10.70 17.64
N GLY A 34 10.58 11.93 17.12
CA GLY A 34 11.40 12.29 15.97
C GLY A 34 10.73 12.01 14.61
N SER A 35 11.47 12.33 13.56
CA SER A 35 10.99 12.35 12.17
C SER A 35 10.62 10.97 11.61
N GLY A 36 11.22 9.88 12.10
CA GLY A 36 10.92 8.52 11.63
C GLY A 36 9.50 8.07 11.99
N VAL A 37 9.08 8.27 13.24
CA VAL A 37 7.72 7.93 13.68
C VAL A 37 6.71 8.88 13.04
N HIS A 38 7.06 10.15 12.88
CA HIS A 38 6.26 11.11 12.12
C HIS A 38 6.01 10.66 10.66
N SER A 39 7.02 10.10 9.97
CA SER A 39 6.86 9.55 8.62
C SER A 39 5.82 8.45 8.55
N TYR A 40 5.75 7.56 9.54
CA TYR A 40 4.70 6.53 9.63
C TYR A 40 3.30 7.14 9.68
N PHE A 41 3.06 8.09 10.60
CA PHE A 41 1.74 8.70 10.73
C PHE A 41 1.37 9.59 9.53
N THR A 42 2.36 10.24 8.90
CA THR A 42 2.15 10.97 7.64
C THR A 42 1.80 10.03 6.50
N PHE A 43 2.42 8.86 6.42
CA PHE A 43 2.08 7.81 5.46
C PHE A 43 0.66 7.27 5.69
N LEU A 44 0.31 6.96 6.95
CA LEU A 44 -1.05 6.53 7.34
C LEU A 44 -2.11 7.59 6.97
N ARG A 45 -1.85 8.87 7.24
CA ARG A 45 -2.73 9.96 6.80
C ARG A 45 -2.89 9.99 5.28
N GLY A 46 -1.81 9.77 4.54
CA GLY A 46 -1.84 9.66 3.09
C GLY A 46 -2.76 8.54 2.60
N LEU A 47 -2.67 7.36 3.20
CA LEU A 47 -3.55 6.23 2.89
C LEU A 47 -5.02 6.50 3.25
N PHE A 48 -5.27 7.09 4.42
CA PHE A 48 -6.62 7.50 4.82
C PHE A 48 -7.26 8.46 3.80
N LEU A 49 -6.52 9.50 3.39
CA LEU A 49 -6.98 10.45 2.39
C LEU A 49 -7.16 9.82 1.00
N LEU A 50 -6.38 8.78 0.67
CA LEU A 50 -6.51 8.04 -0.58
C LEU A 50 -7.80 7.19 -0.63
N SER A 51 -8.25 6.68 0.52
CA SER A 51 -9.46 5.87 0.62
C SER A 51 -10.75 6.68 0.55
N ILE A 52 -10.75 7.98 0.84
CA ILE A 52 -11.96 8.82 0.80
C ILE A 52 -12.54 8.94 -0.62
N PRO A 53 -11.79 9.34 -1.68
CA PRO A 53 -12.32 9.37 -3.04
C PRO A 53 -12.81 7.99 -3.51
N SER A 54 -12.17 6.93 -3.02
CA SER A 54 -12.57 5.54 -3.28
C SER A 54 -13.99 5.26 -2.83
N PHE A 55 -14.29 5.62 -1.58
CA PHE A 55 -15.63 5.49 -1.01
C PHE A 55 -16.61 6.41 -1.73
N ILE A 56 -16.26 7.67 -1.99
CA ILE A 56 -17.17 8.60 -2.68
C ILE A 56 -17.55 8.08 -4.06
N LEU A 57 -16.59 7.59 -4.86
CA LEU A 57 -16.88 7.06 -6.19
C LEU A 57 -17.72 5.78 -6.11
N SER A 58 -17.33 4.84 -5.26
CA SER A 58 -18.03 3.55 -5.12
C SER A 58 -19.44 3.72 -4.53
N PHE A 59 -19.58 4.57 -3.52
CA PHE A 59 -20.87 4.86 -2.91
C PHE A 59 -21.78 5.59 -3.89
N SER A 60 -21.29 6.64 -4.55
CA SER A 60 -22.13 7.48 -5.42
C SER A 60 -22.54 6.80 -6.72
N PHE A 61 -21.62 6.12 -7.40
CA PHE A 61 -21.89 5.54 -8.72
C PHE A 61 -22.30 4.06 -8.66
N ILE A 62 -22.01 3.34 -7.59
CA ILE A 62 -22.32 1.91 -7.51
C ILE A 62 -23.40 1.66 -6.45
N SER A 63 -23.19 2.12 -5.22
CA SER A 63 -24.08 1.77 -4.10
C SER A 63 -25.43 2.52 -4.13
N ILE A 64 -25.43 3.83 -4.38
CA ILE A 64 -26.67 4.64 -4.38
C ILE A 64 -27.66 4.17 -5.46
N PRO A 65 -27.26 3.99 -6.74
CA PRO A 65 -28.20 3.52 -7.77
C PRO A 65 -28.86 2.19 -7.39
N GLN A 66 -28.07 1.26 -6.84
CA GLN A 66 -28.58 -0.05 -6.42
C GLN A 66 -29.52 0.02 -5.21
N LEU A 67 -29.35 1.00 -4.32
CA LEU A 67 -30.25 1.19 -3.18
C LEU A 67 -31.61 1.75 -3.61
N LEU A 68 -31.66 2.48 -4.72
CA LEU A 68 -32.91 3.04 -5.23
C LEU A 68 -33.75 2.01 -6.00
N ASP A 69 -33.13 0.97 -6.56
CA ASP A 69 -33.78 -0.12 -7.27
C ASP A 69 -33.25 -1.48 -6.75
N PRO A 70 -33.70 -1.90 -5.55
CA PRO A 70 -33.23 -3.15 -4.95
C PRO A 70 -33.76 -4.37 -5.74
N PRO A 71 -32.95 -5.41 -5.94
CA PRO A 71 -33.40 -6.64 -6.58
C PRO A 71 -34.47 -7.33 -5.73
N ALA A 72 -35.40 -8.03 -6.38
CA ALA A 72 -36.43 -8.81 -5.69
C ALA A 72 -35.78 -9.85 -4.75
N ARG A 73 -36.13 -9.80 -3.46
CA ARG A 73 -35.64 -10.76 -2.45
C ARG A 73 -36.35 -12.10 -2.66
N ASN A 74 -35.61 -13.09 -3.13
CA ASN A 74 -36.10 -14.46 -3.27
C ASN A 74 -35.73 -15.37 -2.08
N HIS A 75 -35.03 -14.83 -1.07
CA HIS A 75 -34.51 -15.57 0.08
C HIS A 75 -35.18 -15.12 1.39
N PRO A 76 -35.27 -16.02 2.40
CA PRO A 76 -35.90 -15.70 3.68
C PRO A 76 -35.15 -14.56 4.40
N GLU A 77 -35.88 -13.74 5.16
CA GLU A 77 -35.29 -12.61 5.92
C GLU A 77 -34.26 -13.10 6.93
N VAL A 78 -32.98 -13.02 6.55
CA VAL A 78 -31.87 -13.23 7.47
C VAL A 78 -31.77 -12.01 8.39
N LYS A 79 -31.85 -12.21 9.71
CA LYS A 79 -31.70 -11.13 10.70
C LYS A 79 -30.23 -10.88 10.98
N PHE A 80 -29.86 -9.61 11.19
CA PHE A 80 -28.53 -9.23 11.64
C PHE A 80 -28.34 -9.61 13.12
N THR A 81 -27.36 -10.47 13.41
CA THR A 81 -27.07 -10.96 14.77
C THR A 81 -25.83 -10.32 15.38
N GLY A 82 -24.99 -9.67 14.56
CA GLY A 82 -23.76 -8.99 14.96
C GLY A 82 -22.50 -9.79 14.67
N GLU A 83 -22.60 -11.13 14.63
CA GLU A 83 -21.49 -12.03 14.27
C GLU A 83 -21.04 -11.83 12.82
N GLU A 84 -21.95 -11.35 11.96
CA GLU A 84 -21.69 -11.02 10.57
C GLU A 84 -20.64 -9.92 10.43
N LEU A 85 -20.44 -9.05 11.44
CA LEU A 85 -19.38 -8.02 11.41
C LEU A 85 -17.97 -8.61 11.41
N ILE A 86 -17.81 -9.84 11.90
CA ILE A 86 -16.52 -10.53 11.92
C ILE A 86 -16.42 -11.50 10.73
N THR A 87 -17.50 -12.23 10.44
CA THR A 87 -17.51 -13.23 9.36
C THR A 87 -17.71 -12.62 7.98
N GLY A 88 -18.31 -11.44 7.86
CA GLY A 88 -18.73 -10.88 6.57
C GLY A 88 -19.72 -11.77 5.80
N ALA A 89 -20.30 -12.79 6.43
CA ALA A 89 -21.18 -13.76 5.79
C ALA A 89 -22.66 -13.51 6.14
N ASN A 90 -23.55 -14.37 5.63
CA ASN A 90 -24.98 -14.38 5.93
C ASN A 90 -25.68 -13.09 5.47
N TRP A 91 -26.09 -12.22 6.41
CA TRP A 91 -26.79 -10.98 6.10
C TRP A 91 -26.03 -10.10 5.11
N PHE A 92 -24.70 -9.96 5.26
CA PHE A 92 -23.91 -9.13 4.36
C PHE A 92 -23.91 -9.63 2.91
N THR A 93 -24.06 -10.95 2.69
CA THR A 93 -24.08 -11.57 1.35
C THR A 93 -25.21 -11.02 0.48
N GLU A 94 -26.34 -10.66 1.09
CA GLU A 94 -27.52 -10.13 0.41
C GLU A 94 -27.60 -8.59 0.46
N THR A 95 -26.46 -7.92 0.61
CA THR A 95 -26.41 -6.45 0.66
C THR A 95 -25.49 -5.89 -0.41
N ILE A 96 -25.56 -4.57 -0.61
CA ILE A 96 -24.63 -3.78 -1.43
C ILE A 96 -23.15 -3.90 -1.00
N MET A 97 -22.84 -4.67 0.05
CA MET A 97 -21.48 -4.96 0.46
C MET A 97 -20.72 -5.78 -0.59
N TYR A 98 -21.40 -6.69 -1.31
CA TYR A 98 -20.74 -7.64 -2.21
C TYR A 98 -21.23 -7.58 -3.65
N TYR A 99 -20.34 -7.99 -4.55
CA TYR A 99 -20.52 -8.05 -5.99
C TYR A 99 -21.84 -8.73 -6.43
N GLY A 100 -22.21 -9.85 -5.81
CA GLY A 100 -23.36 -10.66 -6.21
C GLY A 100 -24.73 -9.97 -6.07
N TYR A 101 -24.83 -8.94 -5.22
CA TYR A 101 -26.08 -8.20 -4.99
C TYR A 101 -26.43 -7.25 -6.15
N TYR A 102 -25.44 -6.83 -6.93
CA TYR A 102 -25.64 -5.84 -7.98
C TYR A 102 -26.31 -6.44 -9.23
N THR A 103 -27.20 -5.66 -9.85
CA THR A 103 -28.03 -6.07 -10.99
C THR A 103 -27.32 -5.88 -12.34
N ASN A 104 -27.63 -6.71 -13.34
CA ASN A 104 -27.14 -6.55 -14.72
C ASN A 104 -28.01 -5.61 -15.58
N GLY A 105 -29.16 -5.17 -15.04
CA GLY A 105 -30.14 -4.36 -15.74
C GLY A 105 -29.84 -2.86 -15.79
N THR A 106 -30.75 -2.15 -16.45
CA THR A 106 -30.78 -0.69 -16.45
C THR A 106 -31.72 -0.19 -15.37
N ILE A 107 -31.24 0.68 -14.50
CA ILE A 107 -32.03 1.31 -13.45
C ILE A 107 -32.68 2.57 -14.02
N GLN A 108 -34.01 2.65 -13.97
CA GLN A 108 -34.80 3.80 -14.42
C GLN A 108 -35.41 4.52 -13.22
N THR A 109 -34.60 5.29 -12.51
CA THR A 109 -35.05 6.05 -11.33
C THR A 109 -35.54 7.46 -11.66
N ILE A 110 -35.04 8.07 -12.73
CA ILE A 110 -35.45 9.40 -13.20
C ILE A 110 -36.09 9.24 -14.58
N PRO A 111 -37.29 9.81 -14.82
CA PRO A 111 -37.93 9.77 -16.13
C PRO A 111 -37.00 10.34 -17.20
N GLY A 112 -36.64 9.51 -18.19
CA GLY A 112 -35.80 9.92 -19.32
C GLY A 112 -34.29 9.65 -19.19
N SER A 113 -33.78 9.14 -18.05
CA SER A 113 -32.38 8.72 -17.93
C SER A 113 -32.25 7.23 -17.64
N VAL A 114 -31.51 6.51 -18.48
CA VAL A 114 -31.24 5.08 -18.35
C VAL A 114 -29.88 4.89 -17.68
N TYR A 115 -29.86 4.43 -16.44
CA TYR A 115 -28.61 4.17 -15.72
C TYR A 115 -28.14 2.73 -15.95
N LYS A 116 -27.02 2.55 -16.64
CA LYS A 116 -26.46 1.23 -16.94
C LYS A 116 -25.50 0.79 -15.84
N MET A 117 -25.97 -0.12 -14.99
CA MET A 117 -25.21 -0.59 -13.84
C MET A 117 -23.86 -1.24 -14.19
N PRO A 118 -23.77 -2.13 -15.22
CA PRO A 118 -22.50 -2.78 -15.55
C PRO A 118 -21.41 -1.79 -16.01
N LEU A 119 -21.82 -0.77 -16.77
CA LEU A 119 -20.90 0.27 -17.25
C LEU A 119 -20.44 1.17 -16.10
N ALA A 120 -21.37 1.59 -15.25
CA ALA A 120 -21.05 2.40 -14.07
C ALA A 120 -20.07 1.69 -13.14
N TYR A 121 -20.27 0.39 -12.91
CA TYR A 121 -19.40 -0.44 -12.08
C TYR A 121 -17.94 -0.44 -12.60
N LEU A 122 -17.76 -0.69 -13.90
CA LEU A 122 -16.44 -0.73 -14.52
C LEU A 122 -15.78 0.67 -14.54
N LEU A 123 -16.52 1.70 -14.98
CA LEU A 123 -15.99 3.06 -15.09
C LEU A 123 -15.65 3.68 -13.73
N ALA A 124 -16.47 3.45 -12.69
CA ALA A 124 -16.19 3.93 -11.34
C ALA A 124 -14.93 3.27 -10.77
N THR A 125 -14.78 1.94 -10.97
CA THR A 125 -13.58 1.20 -10.57
C THR A 125 -12.34 1.72 -11.32
N ALA A 126 -12.42 1.84 -12.65
CA ALA A 126 -11.32 2.34 -13.48
C ALA A 126 -10.94 3.78 -13.11
N GLY A 127 -11.93 4.65 -12.86
CA GLY A 127 -11.73 6.03 -12.42
C GLY A 127 -10.99 6.10 -11.08
N TYR A 128 -11.37 5.26 -10.11
CA TYR A 128 -10.68 5.19 -8.82
C TYR A 128 -9.22 4.71 -8.98
N PHE A 129 -8.97 3.67 -9.78
CA PHE A 129 -7.62 3.18 -10.04
C PHE A 129 -6.76 4.23 -10.74
N LEU A 130 -7.30 4.99 -11.69
CA LEU A 130 -6.60 6.10 -12.32
C LEU A 130 -6.22 7.19 -11.31
N LEU A 131 -7.14 7.58 -10.43
CA LEU A 131 -6.86 8.56 -9.37
C LEU A 131 -5.77 8.06 -8.41
N CYS A 132 -5.81 6.77 -8.05
CA CYS A 132 -4.77 6.16 -7.23
C CYS A 132 -3.41 6.20 -7.92
N LEU A 133 -3.33 5.82 -9.20
CA LEU A 133 -2.09 5.85 -9.96
C LEU A 133 -1.51 7.27 -10.01
N LEU A 134 -2.33 8.27 -10.33
CA LEU A 134 -1.91 9.66 -10.39
C LEU A 134 -1.40 10.16 -9.03
N TRP A 135 -2.10 9.82 -7.95
CA TRP A 135 -1.69 10.19 -6.59
C TRP A 135 -0.37 9.51 -6.19
N LEU A 136 -0.24 8.20 -6.44
CA LEU A 136 0.95 7.42 -6.12
C LEU A 136 2.18 7.91 -6.90
N VAL A 137 2.05 8.09 -8.22
CA VAL A 137 3.14 8.59 -9.06
C VAL A 137 3.59 9.97 -8.59
N LYS A 138 2.65 10.87 -8.30
CA LYS A 138 2.96 12.20 -7.76
C LYS A 138 3.65 12.13 -6.40
N SER A 139 3.16 11.27 -5.50
CA SER A 139 3.72 11.08 -4.15
C SER A 139 5.14 10.53 -4.20
N THR A 140 5.36 9.48 -5.00
CA THR A 140 6.68 8.86 -5.21
C THR A 140 7.64 9.83 -5.88
N ALA A 141 7.23 10.53 -6.94
CA ALA A 141 8.07 11.52 -7.61
C ALA A 141 8.47 12.68 -6.69
N THR A 142 7.53 13.16 -5.86
CA THR A 142 7.80 14.24 -4.90
C THR A 142 8.79 13.78 -3.82
N SER A 143 8.63 12.55 -3.34
CA SER A 143 9.51 11.96 -2.32
C SER A 143 10.91 11.70 -2.89
N PHE A 144 10.99 11.15 -4.11
CA PHE A 144 12.24 10.91 -4.80
C PHE A 144 13.01 12.21 -5.08
N ARG A 145 12.30 13.27 -5.49
CA ARG A 145 12.91 14.59 -5.72
C ARG A 145 13.53 15.15 -4.44
N LYS A 146 12.82 15.08 -3.30
CA LYS A 146 13.35 15.53 -2.00
C LYS A 146 14.62 14.75 -1.64
N ASN A 147 14.58 13.42 -1.76
CA ASN A 147 15.70 12.57 -1.42
C ASN A 147 16.91 12.76 -2.33
N TYR A 148 16.70 12.96 -3.63
CA TYR A 148 17.79 13.15 -4.59
C TYR A 148 18.52 14.47 -4.36
N ILE A 149 17.79 15.52 -3.96
CA ILE A 149 18.38 16.81 -3.60
C ILE A 149 19.22 16.66 -2.33
N GLU A 150 18.67 16.02 -1.30
CA GLU A 150 19.33 15.83 0.00
C GLU A 150 20.57 14.91 -0.08
N ALA A 151 20.50 13.83 -0.87
CA ALA A 151 21.64 12.91 -1.08
C ALA A 151 22.79 13.54 -1.88
N LYS A 152 22.53 14.64 -2.61
CA LYS A 152 23.55 15.36 -3.38
C LYS A 152 24.35 16.33 -2.50
N GLU A 153 23.83 16.70 -1.34
CA GLU A 153 24.51 17.53 -0.33
C GLU A 153 25.45 16.69 0.58
N ASP A 154 25.34 15.36 0.56
CA ASP A 154 26.05 14.44 1.48
C ASP A 154 27.58 14.34 1.30
N GLU A 155 28.15 14.73 0.15
CA GLU A 155 29.61 14.63 -0.05
C GLU A 155 30.42 15.62 0.84
N SER A 156 29.79 16.69 1.35
CA SER A 156 30.39 17.70 2.25
C SER A 156 29.89 17.65 3.70
N ASP A 157 29.11 16.62 4.08
CA ASP A 157 28.17 16.69 5.22
C ASP A 157 28.79 16.40 6.60
N PHE A 158 29.90 15.64 6.69
CA PHE A 158 30.50 15.35 8.00
C PHE A 158 31.02 16.62 8.70
N ILE A 159 31.72 17.48 7.97
CA ILE A 159 32.30 18.71 8.53
C ILE A 159 31.18 19.68 8.91
N SER A 160 30.21 19.89 8.00
CA SER A 160 29.03 20.72 8.26
C SER A 160 28.28 20.27 9.52
N LYS A 161 28.03 18.97 9.68
CA LYS A 161 27.35 18.44 10.87
C LYS A 161 28.15 18.57 12.15
N VAL A 162 29.47 18.40 12.12
CA VAL A 162 30.30 18.60 13.33
C VAL A 162 30.17 20.05 13.84
N PHE A 163 30.12 21.03 12.95
CA PHE A 163 30.08 22.44 13.34
C PHE A 163 28.68 23.05 13.48
N CYS A 164 27.67 22.52 12.76
CA CYS A 164 26.34 23.13 12.66
C CYS A 164 25.21 22.28 13.26
N ALA A 165 25.48 21.10 13.83
CA ALA A 165 24.39 20.24 14.33
C ALA A 165 23.79 20.67 15.68
N TRP A 166 24.43 21.58 16.42
CA TRP A 166 23.92 22.09 17.68
C TRP A 166 22.85 23.16 17.47
N ASP A 167 21.73 23.06 18.21
CA ASP A 167 20.64 24.03 18.17
C ASP A 167 20.71 24.89 19.43
N PHE A 168 21.05 26.17 19.25
CA PHE A 168 21.18 27.12 20.34
C PHE A 168 19.83 27.63 20.88
N GLY A 169 18.71 27.26 20.25
CA GLY A 169 17.36 27.59 20.72
C GLY A 169 16.85 26.69 21.84
N ILE A 170 17.59 25.65 22.24
CA ILE A 170 17.15 24.71 23.27
C ILE A 170 17.30 25.32 24.67
N THR A 171 16.18 25.44 25.37
CA THR A 171 16.11 25.97 26.74
C THR A 171 15.92 24.89 27.81
N SER A 172 15.52 23.67 27.43
CA SER A 172 15.28 22.55 28.35
C SER A 172 16.53 21.67 28.51
N ASP A 173 16.86 21.32 29.76
CA ASP A 173 18.01 20.45 30.08
C ASP A 173 17.85 19.04 29.50
N ASP A 174 16.63 18.49 29.53
CA ASP A 174 16.34 17.18 28.94
C ASP A 174 16.51 17.19 27.42
N ALA A 175 16.08 18.28 26.78
CA ALA A 175 16.22 18.45 25.33
C ALA A 175 17.70 18.64 24.93
N SER A 176 18.50 19.32 25.76
CA SER A 176 19.95 19.48 25.54
C SER A 176 20.69 18.14 25.65
N LYS A 177 20.43 17.35 26.71
CA LYS A 177 20.98 16.00 26.87
C LYS A 177 20.59 15.07 25.72
N LEU A 178 19.33 15.17 25.27
CA LEU A 178 18.84 14.42 24.12
C LEU A 178 19.57 14.82 22.84
N GLN A 179 19.70 16.13 22.55
CA GLN A 179 20.38 16.61 21.35
C GLN A 179 21.87 16.24 21.34
N HIS A 180 22.55 16.34 22.48
CA HIS A 180 23.94 15.90 22.60
C HIS A 180 24.09 14.40 22.26
N THR A 181 23.22 13.57 22.84
CA THR A 181 23.15 12.14 22.53
C THR A 181 22.80 11.90 21.06
N MET A 182 22.01 12.80 20.46
CA MET A 182 21.73 12.81 19.03
C MET A 182 22.99 13.02 18.20
N ILE A 183 23.63 14.16 18.33
CA ILE A 183 24.80 14.52 17.52
C ILE A 183 25.92 13.49 17.69
N SER A 184 26.22 13.06 18.93
CA SER A 184 27.27 12.07 19.20
C SER A 184 27.04 10.75 18.46
N THR A 185 25.80 10.25 18.47
CA THR A 185 25.48 8.97 17.84
C THR A 185 25.52 9.06 16.32
N GLU A 186 25.01 10.16 15.74
CA GLU A 186 25.02 10.37 14.29
C GLU A 186 26.45 10.49 13.75
N LEU A 187 27.32 11.24 14.43
CA LEU A 187 28.74 11.33 14.06
C LEU A 187 29.45 9.97 14.16
N LYS A 188 29.17 9.19 15.21
CA LYS A 188 29.70 7.82 15.35
C LYS A 188 29.24 6.90 14.20
N GLU A 189 27.99 7.01 13.76
CA GLU A 189 27.45 6.25 12.63
C GLU A 189 28.15 6.63 11.31
N ILE A 190 28.27 7.92 11.01
CA ILE A 190 28.96 8.41 9.80
C ILE A 190 30.42 7.93 9.79
N LEU A 191 31.11 8.01 10.93
CA LEU A 191 32.48 7.50 11.10
C LEU A 191 32.56 5.98 10.92
N ALA A 192 31.62 5.23 11.50
CA ALA A 192 31.56 3.78 11.36
C ALA A 192 31.29 3.35 9.91
N GLU A 193 30.40 4.05 9.20
CA GLU A 193 30.11 3.82 7.78
C GLU A 193 31.37 4.04 6.92
N LYS A 194 32.09 5.15 7.13
CA LYS A 194 33.37 5.43 6.44
C LYS A 194 34.47 4.41 6.78
N ARG A 195 34.60 4.01 8.05
CA ARG A 195 35.59 3.00 8.48
C ARG A 195 35.31 1.65 7.84
N ARG A 196 34.06 1.18 7.88
CA ARG A 196 33.64 -0.05 7.21
C ARG A 196 33.89 0.00 5.70
N HIS A 197 33.75 1.16 5.06
CA HIS A 197 34.01 1.30 3.62
C HIS A 197 35.47 0.99 3.25
N LYS A 198 36.43 1.36 4.11
CA LYS A 198 37.87 1.09 3.92
C LYS A 198 38.26 -0.36 4.19
N GLU A 199 37.53 -1.08 5.03
CA GLU A 199 37.78 -2.51 5.28
C GLU A 199 37.27 -3.39 4.13
N SER A 200 38.21 -3.94 3.36
CA SER A 200 37.91 -4.95 2.34
C SER A 200 37.95 -6.35 2.96
N ARG A 201 36.91 -7.17 2.72
CA ARG A 201 36.87 -8.57 3.18
C ARG A 201 37.84 -9.41 2.34
N SER A 202 38.66 -10.25 2.97
CA SER A 202 39.49 -11.27 2.29
C SER A 202 38.63 -12.23 1.43
N SER A 203 39.15 -12.71 0.32
CA SER A 203 38.43 -13.54 -0.66
C SER A 203 37.84 -14.83 -0.06
N ALA A 204 38.52 -15.46 0.89
CA ALA A 204 37.99 -16.64 1.59
C ALA A 204 36.76 -16.28 2.48
N LYS A 205 36.79 -15.13 3.16
CA LYS A 205 35.64 -14.63 3.92
C LYS A 205 34.48 -14.22 3.01
N LYS A 206 34.76 -13.69 1.81
CA LYS A 206 33.72 -13.39 0.81
C LYS A 206 33.01 -14.66 0.34
N CYS A 207 33.76 -15.73 0.05
CA CYS A 207 33.19 -17.03 -0.34
C CYS A 207 32.31 -17.62 0.79
N LYS A 208 32.79 -17.61 2.04
CA LYS A 208 32.01 -18.10 3.20
C LYS A 208 30.70 -17.32 3.39
N VAL A 209 30.74 -15.99 3.29
CA VAL A 209 29.55 -15.13 3.39
C VAL A 209 28.59 -15.36 2.22
N PHE A 210 29.11 -15.57 1.02
CA PHE A 210 28.28 -15.89 -0.15
C PHE A 210 27.53 -17.21 0.03
N LEU A 211 28.22 -18.26 0.48
CA LEU A 211 27.59 -19.55 0.76
C LEU A 211 26.50 -19.44 1.83
N TYR A 212 26.79 -18.70 2.91
CA TYR A 212 25.82 -18.47 3.99
C TYR A 212 24.56 -17.75 3.48
N ARG A 213 24.74 -16.74 2.62
CA ARG A 213 23.63 -16.05 1.95
C ARG A 213 22.84 -16.99 1.05
N LEU A 214 23.51 -17.85 0.30
CA LEU A 214 22.81 -18.82 -0.56
C LEU A 214 21.92 -19.75 0.27
N VAL A 215 22.44 -20.30 1.39
CA VAL A 215 21.68 -21.17 2.29
C VAL A 215 20.46 -20.45 2.89
N THR A 216 20.65 -19.22 3.39
CA THR A 216 19.55 -18.43 3.98
C THR A 216 18.51 -18.02 2.96
N TRP A 217 18.89 -17.71 1.71
CA TRP A 217 17.94 -17.47 0.62
C TRP A 217 17.15 -18.74 0.26
N MET A 218 17.80 -19.91 0.21
CA MET A 218 17.11 -21.18 -0.03
C MET A 218 16.13 -21.51 1.11
N LEU A 219 16.54 -21.30 2.36
CA LEU A 219 15.68 -21.46 3.53
C LEU A 219 14.47 -20.53 3.47
N TYR A 220 14.70 -19.25 3.16
CA TYR A 220 13.64 -18.26 3.01
C TYR A 220 12.64 -18.65 1.89
N LEU A 221 13.12 -19.08 0.73
CA LEU A 221 12.27 -19.54 -0.36
C LEU A 221 11.47 -20.79 0.02
N GLY A 222 12.09 -21.73 0.73
CA GLY A 222 11.41 -22.93 1.24
C GLY A 222 10.29 -22.59 2.22
N ILE A 223 10.53 -21.70 3.19
CA ILE A 223 9.51 -21.28 4.16
C ILE A 223 8.39 -20.50 3.46
N THR A 224 8.74 -19.58 2.56
CA THR A 224 7.75 -18.81 1.80
C THR A 224 6.89 -19.71 0.92
N GLY A 225 7.50 -20.68 0.23
CA GLY A 225 6.81 -21.73 -0.52
C GLY A 225 5.90 -22.58 0.35
N GLY A 226 6.37 -22.96 1.55
CA GLY A 226 5.57 -23.68 2.55
C GLY A 226 4.36 -22.89 3.04
N CYS A 227 4.51 -21.60 3.33
CA CYS A 227 3.39 -20.73 3.70
C CYS A 227 2.36 -20.60 2.56
N MET A 228 2.82 -20.42 1.33
CA MET A 228 1.95 -20.37 0.14
C MET A 228 1.20 -21.69 -0.07
N ALA A 229 1.88 -22.83 0.04
CA ALA A 229 1.26 -24.14 -0.05
C ALA A 229 0.24 -24.39 1.07
N LEU A 230 0.57 -24.01 2.32
CA LEU A 230 -0.33 -24.10 3.46
C LEU A 230 -1.63 -23.32 3.20
N VAL A 231 -1.53 -22.07 2.74
CA VAL A 231 -2.70 -21.25 2.38
C VAL A 231 -3.53 -21.93 1.30
N TYR A 232 -2.91 -22.47 0.25
CA TYR A 232 -3.63 -23.18 -0.82
C TYR A 232 -4.37 -24.42 -0.31
N PHE A 233 -3.70 -25.30 0.45
CA PHE A 233 -4.30 -26.53 0.96
C PHE A 233 -5.39 -26.26 2.00
N VAL A 234 -5.19 -25.30 2.89
CA VAL A 234 -6.22 -24.88 3.86
C VAL A 234 -7.44 -24.35 3.12
N ASN A 235 -7.26 -23.52 2.10
CA ASN A 235 -8.38 -23.00 1.31
C ASN A 235 -9.15 -24.14 0.61
N LYS A 236 -8.43 -25.11 0.03
CA LYS A 236 -9.03 -26.31 -0.57
C LYS A 236 -9.80 -27.17 0.43
N GLU A 237 -9.24 -27.42 1.60
CA GLU A 237 -9.89 -28.22 2.65
C GLU A 237 -11.10 -27.48 3.25
N LEU A 238 -10.98 -26.16 3.41
CA LEU A 238 -12.03 -25.30 3.92
C LEU A 238 -13.24 -25.32 2.98
N LEU A 239 -13.05 -25.20 1.67
CA LEU A 239 -14.14 -25.35 0.70
C LEU A 239 -14.87 -26.70 0.84
N ASN A 240 -14.14 -27.79 1.06
CA ASN A 240 -14.75 -29.10 1.25
C ASN A 240 -15.53 -29.20 2.57
N LYS A 241 -15.03 -28.58 3.65
CA LYS A 241 -15.66 -28.66 4.98
C LYS A 241 -16.83 -27.69 5.14
N ILE A 242 -16.78 -26.48 4.57
CA ILE A 242 -17.91 -25.53 4.55
C ILE A 242 -19.14 -26.18 3.91
N LYS A 243 -18.95 -27.00 2.87
CA LYS A 243 -20.03 -27.77 2.22
C LYS A 243 -20.73 -28.76 3.17
N ILE A 244 -20.07 -29.18 4.26
CA ILE A 244 -20.55 -30.24 5.16
C ILE A 244 -21.02 -29.65 6.51
N TRP A 245 -20.30 -28.65 7.03
CA TRP A 245 -20.57 -28.04 8.34
C TRP A 245 -20.46 -26.51 8.21
N GLY A 246 -21.60 -25.81 8.14
CA GLY A 246 -21.69 -24.35 8.10
C GLY A 246 -21.33 -23.66 9.42
N ASN A 247 -20.15 -23.96 9.98
CA ASN A 247 -19.70 -23.42 11.26
C ASN A 247 -18.85 -22.14 11.07
N ILE A 248 -19.13 -21.12 11.88
CA ILE A 248 -18.45 -19.81 11.89
C ILE A 248 -16.93 -19.95 12.02
N GLY A 249 -16.47 -20.90 12.83
CA GLY A 249 -15.04 -21.15 13.05
C GLY A 249 -14.28 -21.51 11.77
N TYR A 250 -14.94 -22.20 10.83
CA TYR A 250 -14.32 -22.55 9.54
C TYR A 250 -14.16 -21.32 8.65
N GLN A 251 -15.18 -20.45 8.57
CA GLN A 251 -15.16 -19.26 7.71
C GLN A 251 -14.01 -18.29 8.04
N ILE A 252 -13.66 -18.14 9.32
CA ILE A 252 -12.62 -17.20 9.77
C ILE A 252 -11.22 -17.85 9.76
N SER A 253 -11.14 -19.18 9.66
CA SER A 253 -9.88 -19.94 9.84
C SER A 253 -8.75 -19.50 8.90
N LEU A 254 -9.05 -19.29 7.62
CA LEU A 254 -8.05 -18.86 6.63
C LEU A 254 -7.46 -17.49 6.99
N ALA A 255 -8.32 -16.52 7.32
CA ALA A 255 -7.91 -15.20 7.73
C ALA A 255 -7.08 -15.22 9.02
N LEU A 256 -7.45 -16.06 10.00
CA LEU A 256 -6.67 -16.25 11.24
C LEU A 256 -5.26 -16.79 10.95
N ILE A 257 -5.15 -17.81 10.09
CA ILE A 257 -3.85 -18.41 9.74
C ILE A 257 -2.97 -17.37 9.05
N ILE A 258 -3.50 -16.62 8.08
CA ILE A 258 -2.74 -15.60 7.37
C ILE A 258 -2.32 -14.47 8.30
N SER A 259 -3.20 -13.98 9.18
CA SER A 259 -2.85 -12.95 10.16
C SER A 259 -1.81 -13.44 11.17
N ALA A 260 -1.85 -14.70 11.58
CA ALA A 260 -0.83 -15.31 12.43
C ALA A 260 0.53 -15.39 11.71
N ILE A 261 0.54 -15.80 10.43
CA ILE A 261 1.76 -15.82 9.60
C ILE A 261 2.33 -14.40 9.47
N ASN A 262 1.50 -13.40 9.18
CA ASN A 262 1.91 -12.00 9.06
C ASN A 262 2.53 -11.43 10.35
N LEU A 263 2.09 -11.90 11.52
CA LEU A 263 2.62 -11.50 12.81
C LEU A 263 3.96 -12.19 13.13
N VAL A 264 4.07 -13.48 12.84
CA VAL A 264 5.18 -14.33 13.28
C VAL A 264 6.36 -14.30 12.30
N MET A 265 6.09 -14.32 10.99
CA MET A 265 7.12 -14.43 9.96
C MET A 265 8.16 -13.29 9.95
N PRO A 266 7.81 -12.01 10.22
CA PRO A 266 8.80 -10.96 10.32
C PRO A 266 9.89 -11.22 11.37
N ILE A 267 9.57 -11.95 12.45
CA ILE A 267 10.54 -12.32 13.49
C ILE A 267 11.59 -13.28 12.91
N PHE A 268 11.15 -14.31 12.20
CA PHE A 268 12.03 -15.28 11.54
C PHE A 268 12.85 -14.63 10.42
N ILE A 269 12.25 -13.76 9.62
CA ILE A 269 12.96 -13.04 8.55
C ILE A 269 14.06 -12.16 9.14
N ASN A 270 13.79 -11.43 10.22
CA ASN A 270 14.80 -10.60 10.88
C ASN A 270 15.96 -11.43 11.47
N LEU A 271 15.65 -12.61 12.02
CA LEU A 271 16.68 -13.54 12.51
C LEU A 271 17.57 -14.03 11.36
N MET A 272 16.98 -14.40 10.22
CA MET A 272 17.73 -14.83 9.03
C MET A 272 18.59 -13.70 8.45
N THR A 273 18.09 -12.46 8.41
CA THR A 273 18.89 -11.34 7.90
C THR A 273 20.03 -10.96 8.82
N HIS A 274 19.85 -11.09 10.14
CA HIS A 274 20.92 -10.84 11.12
C HIS A 274 22.09 -11.80 10.94
N TRP A 275 21.75 -13.05 10.67
CA TRP A 275 22.64 -14.14 10.34
C TRP A 275 23.49 -13.88 9.09
N GLU A 276 22.97 -13.16 8.09
CA GLU A 276 23.63 -12.92 6.79
C GLU A 276 24.79 -11.88 6.82
N ASP A 277 25.06 -11.30 8.00
CA ASP A 277 26.14 -10.36 8.32
C ASP A 277 26.40 -9.36 7.17
N TYR A 278 25.36 -8.58 6.86
CA TYR A 278 25.45 -7.51 5.89
C TYR A 278 26.40 -6.41 6.36
N LYS A 279 27.26 -5.96 5.45
CA LYS A 279 28.29 -4.94 5.75
C LYS A 279 27.67 -3.64 6.28
N TYR A 280 26.47 -3.30 5.79
CA TYR A 280 25.74 -2.10 6.18
C TYR A 280 24.39 -2.49 6.81
N PRO A 281 24.05 -1.96 8.01
CA PRO A 281 22.78 -2.26 8.66
C PRO A 281 21.56 -1.85 7.81
N ARG A 282 21.70 -0.81 6.98
CA ARG A 282 20.66 -0.39 6.02
C ARG A 282 20.27 -1.51 5.03
N HIS A 283 21.25 -2.28 4.57
CA HIS A 283 21.00 -3.36 3.60
C HIS A 283 20.30 -4.54 4.26
N GLU A 284 20.69 -4.88 5.49
CA GLU A 284 20.01 -5.90 6.30
C GLU A 284 18.51 -5.58 6.43
N MET A 285 18.20 -4.33 6.80
CA MET A 285 16.83 -3.87 6.91
C MET A 285 16.09 -3.92 5.57
N TYR A 286 16.67 -3.40 4.47
CA TYR A 286 16.02 -3.41 3.15
C TYR A 286 15.69 -4.82 2.66
N ILE A 287 16.55 -5.79 2.95
CA ILE A 287 16.35 -7.18 2.55
C ILE A 287 15.27 -7.83 3.40
N ALA A 288 15.25 -7.56 4.72
CA ALA A 288 14.17 -8.01 5.59
C ALA A 288 12.81 -7.44 5.15
N VAL A 289 12.76 -6.15 4.81
CA VAL A 289 11.57 -5.46 4.26
C VAL A 289 11.09 -6.15 2.99
N PHE A 290 12.01 -6.34 2.04
CA PHE A 290 11.70 -6.91 0.73
C PHE A 290 11.18 -8.35 0.84
N ARG A 291 11.79 -9.17 1.71
CA ARG A 291 11.33 -10.53 2.02
C ARG A 291 9.93 -10.53 2.64
N ASN A 292 9.68 -9.67 3.62
CA ASN A 292 8.35 -9.55 4.22
C ASN A 292 7.30 -9.12 3.18
N PHE A 293 7.65 -8.18 2.30
CA PHE A 293 6.80 -7.76 1.19
C PHE A 293 6.47 -8.91 0.23
N LEU A 294 7.47 -9.70 -0.19
CA LEU A 294 7.28 -10.85 -1.09
C LEU A 294 6.41 -11.93 -0.46
N LEU A 295 6.59 -12.25 0.82
CA LEU A 295 5.77 -13.22 1.54
C LEU A 295 4.28 -12.81 1.52
N LYS A 296 3.98 -11.56 1.90
CA LYS A 296 2.62 -11.04 1.94
C LYS A 296 1.96 -11.03 0.56
N LEU A 297 2.71 -10.57 -0.46
CA LEU A 297 2.25 -10.57 -1.84
C LEU A 297 1.99 -12.00 -2.35
N GLY A 298 2.89 -12.94 -2.06
CA GLY A 298 2.77 -14.34 -2.46
C GLY A 298 1.53 -15.01 -1.88
N MET A 299 1.24 -14.81 -0.59
CA MET A 299 0.02 -15.33 0.03
C MET A 299 -1.25 -14.76 -0.61
N LEU A 300 -1.30 -13.44 -0.88
CA LEU A 300 -2.44 -12.84 -1.58
C LEU A 300 -2.58 -13.37 -3.01
N ALA A 301 -1.48 -13.54 -3.72
CA ALA A 301 -1.49 -14.09 -5.08
C ALA A 301 -2.06 -15.51 -5.12
N VAL A 302 -1.74 -16.36 -4.14
CA VAL A 302 -2.31 -17.71 -4.02
C VAL A 302 -3.82 -17.67 -3.80
N ILE A 303 -4.32 -16.78 -2.94
CA ILE A 303 -5.77 -16.65 -2.67
C ILE A 303 -6.49 -16.19 -3.93
N CYS A 304 -5.97 -15.15 -4.59
CA CYS A 304 -6.53 -14.66 -5.85
C CYS A 304 -6.53 -15.75 -6.92
N ALA A 305 -5.40 -16.45 -7.12
CA ALA A 305 -5.26 -17.52 -8.11
C ALA A 305 -6.22 -18.69 -7.83
N PHE A 306 -6.39 -19.05 -6.55
CA PHE A 306 -7.29 -20.12 -6.13
C PHE A 306 -8.75 -19.84 -6.48
N TRP A 307 -9.23 -18.63 -6.20
CA TRP A 307 -10.62 -18.25 -6.50
C TRP A 307 -10.86 -18.00 -7.99
N THR A 308 -9.82 -17.68 -8.76
CA THR A 308 -9.90 -17.57 -10.22
C THR A 308 -9.78 -18.91 -10.96
N ASP A 309 -9.42 -20.01 -10.29
CA ASP A 309 -9.20 -21.31 -10.95
C ASP A 309 -10.50 -21.86 -11.58
N GLY A 310 -10.49 -22.01 -12.91
CA GLY A 310 -11.63 -22.46 -13.71
C GLY A 310 -12.15 -23.85 -13.35
N ASN A 311 -11.29 -24.73 -12.82
CA ASN A 311 -11.72 -26.08 -12.39
C ASN A 311 -12.57 -26.04 -11.11
N LEU A 312 -12.35 -25.05 -10.25
CA LEU A 312 -13.16 -24.83 -9.06
C LEU A 312 -14.51 -24.19 -9.42
N LYS A 313 -14.51 -23.24 -10.37
CA LYS A 313 -15.72 -22.54 -10.84
C LYS A 313 -16.80 -23.52 -11.35
N SER A 314 -16.41 -24.54 -12.12
CA SER A 314 -17.36 -25.53 -12.69
C SER A 314 -17.97 -26.50 -11.67
N THR A 315 -17.30 -26.71 -10.53
CA THR A 315 -17.79 -27.58 -9.45
C THR A 315 -18.81 -26.85 -8.56
N HIS A 316 -18.72 -25.52 -8.46
CA HIS A 316 -19.63 -24.70 -7.67
C HIS A 316 -21.00 -24.45 -8.37
N THR A 317 -21.04 -24.41 -9.70
CA THR A 317 -22.26 -24.12 -10.47
C THR A 317 -23.35 -25.19 -10.38
N ASN A 318 -23.00 -26.44 -10.05
CA ASN A 318 -23.94 -27.55 -10.22
C ASN A 318 -24.90 -27.77 -9.03
N GLN A 319 -24.66 -27.19 -7.85
CA GLN A 319 -25.44 -27.55 -6.65
C GLN A 319 -25.78 -26.39 -5.69
N THR A 320 -25.22 -25.19 -5.85
CA THR A 320 -25.61 -23.98 -5.10
C THR A 320 -25.35 -22.73 -5.94
N ALA A 321 -26.26 -21.76 -5.97
CA ALA A 321 -26.10 -20.46 -6.62
C ALA A 321 -25.06 -19.57 -5.90
N SER A 322 -23.79 -20.01 -5.84
CA SER A 322 -22.69 -19.30 -5.15
C SER A 322 -21.83 -18.54 -6.15
N CYS A 323 -21.48 -17.31 -5.79
CA CYS A 323 -20.75 -16.36 -6.61
C CYS A 323 -19.30 -16.29 -6.20
N TRP A 324 -18.37 -16.79 -7.02
CA TRP A 324 -16.95 -16.80 -6.67
C TRP A 324 -16.40 -15.38 -6.42
N GLU A 325 -16.93 -14.36 -7.10
CA GLU A 325 -16.58 -12.95 -6.89
C GLU A 325 -16.99 -12.48 -5.49
N THR A 326 -18.16 -12.91 -5.02
CA THR A 326 -18.66 -12.56 -3.69
C THR A 326 -17.88 -13.30 -2.62
N ASP A 327 -17.56 -14.58 -2.85
CA ASP A 327 -16.77 -15.40 -1.94
C ASP A 327 -15.35 -14.83 -1.78
N LEU A 328 -14.69 -14.42 -2.87
CA LEU A 328 -13.40 -13.71 -2.82
C LEU A 328 -13.52 -12.37 -2.08
N GLY A 329 -14.61 -11.62 -2.30
CA GLY A 329 -14.90 -10.38 -1.57
C GLY A 329 -15.05 -10.60 -0.07
N GLN A 330 -15.74 -11.67 0.35
CA GLN A 330 -15.88 -12.06 1.75
C GLN A 330 -14.54 -12.44 2.38
N GLU A 331 -13.71 -13.23 1.69
CA GLU A 331 -12.38 -13.59 2.18
C GLU A 331 -11.50 -12.37 2.38
N ILE A 332 -11.50 -11.43 1.43
CA ILE A 332 -10.76 -10.17 1.57
C ILE A 332 -11.28 -9.33 2.74
N TYR A 333 -12.61 -9.26 2.92
CA TYR A 333 -13.21 -8.59 4.07
C TYR A 333 -12.73 -9.19 5.40
N ARG A 334 -12.81 -10.53 5.54
CA ARG A 334 -12.33 -11.26 6.74
C ARG A 334 -10.86 -10.96 6.98
N LEU A 335 -10.02 -10.99 5.94
CA LEU A 335 -8.60 -10.63 6.06
C LEU A 335 -8.41 -9.22 6.59
N VAL A 336 -9.16 -8.23 6.11
CA VAL A 336 -9.05 -6.84 6.58
C VAL A 336 -9.40 -6.70 8.06
N ILE A 337 -10.50 -7.33 8.50
CA ILE A 337 -11.02 -7.27 9.88
C ILE A 337 -10.13 -8.07 10.84
N ILE A 338 -9.82 -9.32 10.51
CA ILE A 338 -9.04 -10.21 11.38
C ILE A 338 -7.60 -9.72 11.52
N ASP A 339 -6.98 -9.24 10.45
CA ASP A 339 -5.65 -8.61 10.50
C ASP A 339 -5.64 -7.36 11.39
N PHE A 340 -6.70 -6.54 11.31
CA PHE A 340 -6.87 -5.38 12.18
C PHE A 340 -7.01 -5.78 13.65
N LEU A 341 -7.85 -6.77 13.95
CA LEU A 341 -8.02 -7.30 15.30
C LEU A 341 -6.72 -7.92 15.85
N PHE A 342 -6.00 -8.70 15.04
CA PHE A 342 -4.71 -9.27 15.43
C PHE A 342 -3.67 -8.20 15.72
N THR A 343 -3.61 -7.16 14.88
CA THR A 343 -2.69 -6.04 15.08
C THR A 343 -3.00 -5.30 16.39
N ILE A 344 -4.28 -5.10 16.72
CA ILE A 344 -4.67 -4.45 17.98
C ILE A 344 -4.36 -5.36 19.18
N ILE A 345 -4.86 -6.60 19.16
CA ILE A 345 -4.81 -7.51 20.30
C ILE A 345 -3.38 -7.98 20.56
N PHE A 346 -2.71 -8.56 19.55
CA PHE A 346 -1.41 -9.18 19.78
C PHE A 346 -0.26 -8.18 19.70
N ALA A 347 -0.23 -7.35 18.65
CA ALA A 347 0.91 -6.44 18.47
C ALA A 347 0.83 -5.23 19.41
N THR A 348 -0.36 -4.66 19.64
CA THR A 348 -0.48 -3.42 20.43
C THR A 348 -0.73 -3.72 21.91
N PHE A 349 -1.72 -4.55 22.23
CA PHE A 349 -2.06 -4.87 23.62
C PHE A 349 -1.05 -5.86 24.23
N CYS A 350 -0.83 -7.02 23.62
CA CYS A 350 0.08 -8.02 24.20
C CYS A 350 1.56 -7.62 24.11
N ALA A 351 2.06 -7.19 22.95
CA ALA A 351 3.51 -6.96 22.81
C ALA A 351 4.00 -5.62 23.37
N GLU A 352 3.21 -4.54 23.27
CA GLU A 352 3.61 -3.19 23.70
C GLU A 352 3.11 -2.91 25.14
N PHE A 353 1.82 -3.09 25.42
CA PHE A 353 1.23 -2.77 26.73
C PHE A 353 1.61 -3.77 27.84
N ILE A 354 1.50 -5.08 27.63
CA ILE A 354 1.92 -6.07 28.65
C ILE A 354 3.42 -5.96 28.91
N ARG A 355 4.25 -5.74 27.88
CA ARG A 355 5.69 -5.55 28.07
C ARG A 355 5.99 -4.35 28.95
N LYS A 356 5.28 -3.22 28.79
CA LYS A 356 5.38 -2.08 29.71
C LYS A 356 5.03 -2.47 31.14
N LEU A 357 3.97 -3.23 31.36
CA LEU A 357 3.60 -3.70 32.70
C LEU A 357 4.71 -4.58 33.29
N LEU A 358 5.25 -5.51 32.50
CA LEU A 358 6.35 -6.38 32.90
C LEU A 358 7.63 -5.61 33.20
N THR A 359 7.94 -4.51 32.51
CA THR A 359 9.11 -3.67 32.84
C THR A 359 9.01 -3.02 34.23
N LYS A 360 7.81 -2.82 34.76
CA LYS A 360 7.64 -2.36 36.16
C LYS A 360 8.00 -3.46 37.16
N CYS A 361 7.74 -4.71 36.83
CA CYS A 361 8.05 -5.87 37.67
C CYS A 361 9.49 -6.35 37.50
N ILE A 362 10.05 -6.22 36.29
CA ILE A 362 11.37 -6.72 35.90
C ILE A 362 12.18 -5.56 35.30
N PRO A 363 13.00 -4.86 36.11
CA PRO A 363 13.75 -3.68 35.65
C PRO A 363 14.84 -3.99 34.61
N SER A 364 15.21 -5.25 34.39
CA SER A 364 16.13 -5.66 33.33
C SER A 364 15.47 -5.72 31.94
N LEU A 365 14.13 -5.72 31.87
CA LEU A 365 13.39 -5.81 30.61
C LEU A 365 13.30 -4.42 29.96
N LYS A 366 13.73 -4.31 28.69
CA LYS A 366 13.66 -3.06 27.93
C LYS A 366 12.24 -2.83 27.40
N LEU A 367 11.79 -1.57 27.41
CA LEU A 367 10.57 -1.13 26.75
C LEU A 367 10.55 -1.51 25.26
N ALA A 368 9.36 -1.76 24.72
CA ALA A 368 9.19 -2.07 23.30
C ALA A 368 9.67 -0.90 22.42
N GLU A 369 10.32 -1.22 21.29
CA GLU A 369 10.64 -0.26 20.25
C GLU A 369 9.56 -0.25 19.17
N PHE A 370 9.16 0.94 18.74
CA PHE A 370 8.25 1.08 17.63
C PHE A 370 8.99 0.83 16.30
N SER A 371 8.83 -0.37 15.74
CA SER A 371 9.38 -0.72 14.43
C SER A 371 8.57 -0.05 13.32
N ILE A 372 9.08 1.06 12.79
CA ILE A 372 8.44 1.81 11.69
C ILE A 372 8.22 0.92 10.48
N VAL A 373 9.23 0.14 10.09
CA VAL A 373 9.22 -0.71 8.90
C VAL A 373 8.07 -1.73 8.94
N ASN A 374 7.93 -2.49 10.03
CA ASN A 374 6.91 -3.52 10.13
C ASN A 374 5.51 -2.92 10.08
N ASN A 375 5.28 -1.86 10.87
CA ASN A 375 3.99 -1.18 10.89
C ASN A 375 3.66 -0.57 9.51
N VAL A 376 4.64 -0.02 8.77
CA VAL A 376 4.41 0.46 7.39
C VAL A 376 4.09 -0.69 6.43
N MET A 377 4.75 -1.84 6.56
CA MET A 377 4.44 -3.01 5.73
C MET A 377 3.04 -3.56 6.00
N ASP A 378 2.55 -3.45 7.23
CA ASP A 378 1.16 -3.79 7.57
C ASP A 378 0.17 -2.80 6.93
N LEU A 379 0.51 -1.51 6.91
CA LEU A 379 -0.28 -0.49 6.20
C LEU A 379 -0.31 -0.72 4.68
N ILE A 380 0.83 -1.05 4.07
CA ILE A 380 0.90 -1.37 2.64
C ILE A 380 0.02 -2.57 2.34
N TYR A 381 0.15 -3.65 3.12
CA TYR A 381 -0.68 -4.86 2.98
C TYR A 381 -2.19 -4.56 3.11
N GLY A 382 -2.59 -3.76 4.11
CA GLY A 382 -3.97 -3.32 4.26
C GLY A 382 -4.49 -2.54 3.05
N GLN A 383 -3.65 -1.69 2.44
CA GLN A 383 -4.00 -0.99 1.22
C GLN A 383 -4.08 -1.91 0.00
N THR A 384 -3.19 -2.92 -0.09
CA THR A 384 -3.23 -3.97 -1.12
C THR A 384 -4.56 -4.71 -1.09
N LEU A 385 -5.01 -5.13 0.11
CA LEU A 385 -6.30 -5.78 0.31
C LEU A 385 -7.46 -4.88 -0.15
N CYS A 386 -7.41 -3.58 0.16
CA CYS A 386 -8.42 -2.62 -0.30
C CYS A 386 -8.50 -2.55 -1.83
N TRP A 387 -7.36 -2.51 -2.52
CA TRP A 387 -7.35 -2.42 -3.99
C TRP A 387 -7.84 -3.68 -4.67
N ILE A 388 -7.47 -4.85 -4.16
CA ILE A 388 -8.00 -6.12 -4.68
C ILE A 388 -9.51 -6.20 -4.38
N GLY A 389 -9.90 -5.88 -3.15
CA GLY A 389 -11.25 -6.08 -2.66
C GLY A 389 -12.28 -5.10 -3.19
N ILE A 390 -11.92 -3.88 -3.58
CA ILE A 390 -12.93 -2.87 -3.97
C ILE A 390 -13.77 -3.26 -5.18
N TYR A 391 -13.19 -4.03 -6.10
CA TYR A 391 -13.92 -4.55 -7.25
C TYR A 391 -14.93 -5.64 -6.86
N PHE A 392 -14.70 -6.36 -5.78
CA PHE A 392 -15.59 -7.43 -5.29
C PHE A 392 -16.51 -6.97 -4.16
N SER A 393 -16.13 -5.90 -3.46
CA SER A 393 -16.82 -5.31 -2.34
C SER A 393 -16.64 -3.78 -2.36
N PRO A 394 -17.51 -3.04 -3.07
CA PRO A 394 -17.37 -1.58 -3.23
C PRO A 394 -17.36 -0.80 -1.91
N LEU A 395 -18.12 -1.27 -0.92
CA LEU A 395 -18.17 -0.69 0.42
C LEU A 395 -16.97 -1.02 1.32
N LEU A 396 -16.05 -1.88 0.88
CA LEU A 396 -14.80 -2.16 1.61
C LEU A 396 -13.98 -0.87 1.87
N SER A 397 -14.08 0.09 0.95
CA SER A 397 -13.49 1.41 1.09
C SER A 397 -13.92 2.15 2.38
N LEU A 398 -15.18 2.01 2.81
CA LEU A 398 -15.68 2.58 4.06
C LEU A 398 -15.02 1.92 5.29
N ILE A 399 -14.94 0.59 5.27
CA ILE A 399 -14.30 -0.19 6.36
C ILE A 399 -12.83 0.19 6.48
N ILE A 400 -12.14 0.41 5.37
CA ILE A 400 -10.73 0.85 5.36
C ILE A 400 -10.58 2.26 5.92
N ILE A 401 -11.49 3.19 5.62
CA ILE A 401 -11.50 4.54 6.22
C ILE A 401 -11.63 4.44 7.75
N VAL A 402 -12.59 3.64 8.24
CA VAL A 402 -12.79 3.41 9.67
C VAL A 402 -11.56 2.74 10.29
N LYS A 403 -11.00 1.69 9.64
CA LYS A 403 -9.77 1.01 10.06
C LYS A 403 -8.62 1.99 10.21
N TYR A 404 -8.31 2.80 9.21
CA TYR A 404 -7.19 3.74 9.28
C TYR A 404 -7.40 4.84 10.31
N PHE A 405 -8.64 5.31 10.49
CA PHE A 405 -8.96 6.25 11.56
C PHE A 405 -8.66 5.64 12.95
N LEU A 406 -9.14 4.41 13.21
CA LEU A 406 -8.88 3.72 14.47
C LEU A 406 -7.39 3.41 14.66
N VAL A 407 -6.72 2.87 13.64
CA VAL A 407 -5.27 2.59 13.67
C VAL A 407 -4.47 3.85 14.01
N PHE A 408 -4.86 5.02 13.49
CA PHE A 408 -4.17 6.28 13.80
C PHE A 408 -4.18 6.56 15.31
N TYR A 409 -5.36 6.56 15.94
CA TYR A 409 -5.45 6.86 17.37
C TYR A 409 -4.86 5.77 18.25
N ILE A 410 -5.11 4.49 17.92
CA ILE A 410 -4.59 3.35 18.68
C ILE A 410 -3.06 3.34 18.66
N LYS A 411 -2.45 3.46 17.47
CA LYS A 411 -0.98 3.48 17.37
C LYS A 411 -0.38 4.74 17.95
N LYS A 412 -1.06 5.89 17.87
CA LYS A 412 -0.63 7.12 18.55
C LYS A 412 -0.56 6.90 20.07
N VAL A 413 -1.63 6.38 20.67
CA VAL A 413 -1.66 6.09 22.11
C VAL A 413 -0.55 5.10 22.46
N SER A 414 -0.39 4.04 21.68
CA SER A 414 0.62 3.03 21.99
C SER A 414 2.04 3.56 21.90
N VAL A 415 2.36 4.36 20.88
CA VAL A 415 3.67 5.01 20.78
C VAL A 415 3.91 5.93 21.97
N MET A 416 2.94 6.82 22.26
CA MET A 416 3.10 7.85 23.30
C MET A 416 3.18 7.26 24.71
N GLN A 417 2.53 6.13 24.97
CA GLN A 417 2.43 5.57 26.32
C GLN A 417 3.32 4.33 26.53
N ASN A 418 3.56 3.50 25.51
CA ASN A 418 4.14 2.16 25.69
C ASN A 418 5.51 1.97 25.04
N CYS A 419 5.87 2.80 24.07
CA CYS A 419 7.11 2.66 23.33
C CYS A 419 8.20 3.59 23.87
N ARG A 420 9.45 3.11 23.84
CA ARG A 420 10.62 4.00 23.99
C ARG A 420 10.91 4.73 22.68
N MET A 421 11.64 5.84 22.77
CA MET A 421 12.15 6.54 21.60
C MET A 421 13.04 5.59 20.77
N SER A 422 12.82 5.54 19.45
CA SER A 422 13.60 4.65 18.58
C SER A 422 15.08 5.05 18.60
N THR A 423 15.95 4.12 18.98
CA THR A 423 17.42 4.32 18.88
C THR A 423 17.92 4.12 17.45
N GLN A 424 17.17 3.43 16.59
CA GLN A 424 17.50 3.30 15.17
C GLN A 424 17.13 4.60 14.47
N ARG A 425 18.15 5.38 14.06
CA ARG A 425 17.93 6.62 13.33
C ARG A 425 17.86 6.35 11.86
N TRP A 426 16.62 6.27 11.41
CA TRP A 426 16.29 6.25 10.01
C TRP A 426 16.30 7.68 9.44
N ARG A 427 16.96 7.92 8.29
CA ARG A 427 16.81 9.19 7.56
C ARG A 427 15.41 9.27 6.97
N ALA A 428 14.50 9.96 7.65
CA ALA A 428 13.06 9.99 7.37
C ALA A 428 12.71 10.17 5.88
N ALA A 429 13.45 11.03 5.18
CA ALA A 429 13.32 11.26 3.75
C ALA A 429 13.54 9.97 2.91
N GLN A 430 14.64 9.24 3.14
CA GLN A 430 14.96 7.99 2.42
C GLN A 430 13.92 6.88 2.64
N SER A 431 13.34 6.80 3.84
CA SER A 431 12.25 5.84 4.16
C SER A 431 11.03 6.07 3.30
N GLN A 432 10.62 7.34 3.22
CA GLN A 432 9.36 7.71 2.60
C GLN A 432 9.32 7.32 1.13
N THR A 433 10.44 7.47 0.42
CA THR A 433 10.53 7.07 -0.98
C THR A 433 10.48 5.56 -1.15
N LEU A 434 11.12 4.80 -0.26
CA LEU A 434 11.05 3.33 -0.31
C LEU A 434 9.63 2.84 -0.03
N PHE A 435 8.96 3.39 0.99
CA PHE A 435 7.57 3.04 1.32
C PHE A 435 6.62 3.36 0.17
N ASN A 436 6.75 4.55 -0.43
CA ASN A 436 5.96 4.92 -1.60
C ASN A 436 6.28 4.05 -2.83
N ALA A 437 7.52 3.59 -2.99
CA ALA A 437 7.90 2.68 -4.07
C ALA A 437 7.27 1.29 -3.89
N PHE A 438 7.31 0.71 -2.69
CA PHE A 438 6.63 -0.55 -2.38
C PHE A 438 5.12 -0.45 -2.54
N LEU A 439 4.53 0.66 -2.10
CA LEU A 439 3.11 0.94 -2.27
C LEU A 439 2.72 1.02 -3.76
N LEU A 440 3.52 1.71 -4.58
CA LEU A 440 3.33 1.78 -6.03
C LEU A 440 3.47 0.40 -6.70
N LEU A 441 4.47 -0.39 -6.32
CA LEU A 441 4.66 -1.75 -6.83
C LEU A 441 3.45 -2.62 -6.50
N SER A 442 2.96 -2.58 -5.25
CA SER A 442 1.77 -3.30 -4.84
C SER A 442 0.53 -2.87 -5.63
N PHE A 443 0.37 -1.57 -5.89
CA PHE A 443 -0.75 -1.06 -6.68
C PHE A 443 -0.73 -1.61 -8.11
N LEU A 444 0.44 -1.57 -8.78
CA LEU A 444 0.58 -2.08 -10.13
C LEU A 444 0.25 -3.58 -10.23
N LEU A 445 0.63 -4.37 -9.22
CA LEU A 445 0.31 -5.79 -9.15
C LEU A 445 -1.20 -6.03 -8.94
N CYS A 446 -1.87 -5.23 -8.09
CA CYS A 446 -3.33 -5.31 -7.93
C CYS A 446 -4.07 -4.89 -9.20
N ALA A 447 -3.62 -3.83 -9.85
CA ALA A 447 -4.18 -3.37 -11.11
C ALA A 447 -4.01 -4.42 -12.22
N ALA A 448 -2.85 -5.08 -12.28
CA ALA A 448 -2.61 -6.18 -13.22
C ALA A 448 -3.57 -7.36 -12.94
N PHE A 449 -3.75 -7.75 -11.68
CA PHE A 449 -4.72 -8.79 -11.31
C PHE A 449 -6.14 -8.42 -11.73
N LEU A 450 -6.61 -7.19 -11.45
CA LEU A 450 -7.94 -6.77 -11.86
C LEU A 450 -8.09 -6.67 -13.39
N CYS A 451 -7.04 -6.30 -14.12
CA CYS A 451 -7.05 -6.38 -15.57
C CYS A 451 -7.25 -7.84 -16.04
N VAL A 452 -6.56 -8.81 -15.43
CA VAL A 452 -6.80 -10.24 -15.73
C VAL A 452 -8.26 -10.61 -15.48
N VAL A 453 -8.82 -10.22 -14.33
CA VAL A 453 -10.23 -10.49 -14.00
C VAL A 453 -11.21 -9.85 -15.00
N VAL A 454 -10.98 -8.61 -15.41
CA VAL A 454 -11.92 -7.88 -16.29
C VAL A 454 -11.83 -8.35 -17.75
N PHE A 455 -10.63 -8.66 -18.24
CA PHE A 455 -10.39 -8.95 -19.65
C PHE A 455 -10.32 -10.45 -19.99
N LEU A 456 -9.91 -11.30 -19.05
CA LEU A 456 -9.65 -12.72 -19.32
C LEU A 456 -10.62 -13.65 -18.59
N GLU A 457 -11.02 -13.32 -17.36
CA GLU A 457 -11.89 -14.19 -16.57
C GLU A 457 -13.37 -14.07 -16.95
N THR A 458 -14.07 -15.20 -16.95
CA THR A 458 -15.52 -15.26 -17.16
C THR A 458 -16.25 -14.91 -15.85
N PRO A 459 -17.19 -13.96 -15.86
CA PRO A 459 -18.00 -13.65 -14.69
C PRO A 459 -18.96 -14.80 -14.35
N SER A 460 -19.44 -14.84 -13.11
CA SER A 460 -20.46 -15.80 -12.69
C SER A 460 -21.75 -15.67 -13.51
N TYR A 461 -22.36 -16.81 -13.87
CA TYR A 461 -23.58 -16.83 -14.68
C TYR A 461 -24.80 -16.30 -13.93
N ASP A 462 -24.95 -16.69 -12.66
CA ASP A 462 -26.14 -16.44 -11.85
C ASP A 462 -26.12 -15.10 -11.11
N CYS A 463 -24.95 -14.44 -10.98
CA CYS A 463 -24.80 -13.27 -10.11
C CYS A 463 -23.86 -12.15 -10.57
N GLY A 464 -24.10 -10.95 -10.00
CA GLY A 464 -23.37 -9.72 -10.29
C GLY A 464 -23.87 -8.87 -11.47
N PRO A 465 -23.20 -7.75 -11.77
CA PRO A 465 -23.54 -6.85 -12.85
C PRO A 465 -23.28 -7.43 -14.25
N TYR A 466 -22.38 -8.41 -14.41
CA TYR A 466 -22.00 -8.92 -15.75
C TYR A 466 -22.65 -10.27 -16.09
N ARG A 467 -23.76 -10.64 -15.42
CA ARG A 467 -24.52 -11.89 -15.70
C ARG A 467 -24.89 -11.98 -17.17
N GLY A 468 -24.59 -13.13 -17.78
CA GLY A 468 -24.88 -13.41 -19.19
C GLY A 468 -23.85 -12.88 -20.20
N LEU A 469 -22.76 -12.23 -19.73
CA LEU A 469 -21.64 -11.82 -20.58
C LEU A 469 -20.49 -12.84 -20.49
N ASN A 470 -19.74 -13.00 -21.59
CA ASN A 470 -18.55 -13.84 -21.59
C ASN A 470 -17.39 -13.17 -20.83
N ARG A 471 -17.27 -11.83 -20.94
CA ARG A 471 -16.24 -11.05 -20.25
C ARG A 471 -16.84 -9.79 -19.65
N SER A 472 -16.29 -9.33 -18.53
CA SER A 472 -16.71 -8.05 -17.91
C SER A 472 -16.49 -6.86 -18.85
N TYR A 473 -15.44 -6.91 -19.68
CA TYR A 473 -15.16 -5.91 -20.72
C TYR A 473 -16.23 -5.83 -21.82
N ASP A 474 -16.98 -6.91 -22.08
CA ASP A 474 -18.00 -6.94 -23.13
C ASP A 474 -19.11 -5.90 -22.88
N ALA A 475 -19.33 -5.51 -21.62
CA ALA A 475 -20.25 -4.43 -21.27
C ALA A 475 -19.87 -3.09 -21.95
N ILE A 476 -18.58 -2.80 -22.12
CA ILE A 476 -18.11 -1.61 -22.85
C ILE A 476 -18.26 -1.83 -24.36
N ILE A 477 -17.94 -3.02 -24.87
CA ILE A 477 -18.01 -3.31 -26.31
C ILE A 477 -19.46 -3.18 -26.80
N ILE A 478 -20.42 -3.78 -26.09
CA ILE A 478 -21.84 -3.75 -26.45
C ILE A 478 -22.34 -2.30 -26.47
N GLU A 479 -21.95 -1.50 -25.48
CA GLU A 479 -22.34 -0.10 -25.42
C GLU A 479 -21.70 0.72 -26.53
N PHE A 480 -20.42 0.47 -26.81
CA PHE A 480 -19.71 1.11 -27.90
C PHE A 480 -20.34 0.79 -29.26
N GLN A 481 -20.71 -0.48 -29.51
CA GLN A 481 -21.41 -0.89 -30.73
C GLN A 481 -22.77 -0.19 -30.87
N ARG A 482 -23.52 -0.07 -29.78
CA ARG A 482 -24.80 0.64 -29.76
C ARG A 482 -24.64 2.13 -30.07
N LEU A 483 -23.66 2.80 -29.47
CA LEU A 483 -23.37 4.21 -29.72
C LEU A 483 -22.83 4.45 -31.14
N ALA A 484 -22.12 3.48 -31.70
CA ALA A 484 -21.64 3.53 -33.09
C ALA A 484 -22.75 3.41 -34.13
N SER A 485 -23.85 2.73 -33.79
CA SER A 485 -25.03 2.60 -34.66
C SER A 485 -25.99 3.80 -34.62
N ASP A 486 -25.79 4.75 -33.69
CA ASP A 486 -26.66 5.91 -33.51
C ASP A 486 -26.11 7.13 -34.28
N GLU A 487 -26.82 7.59 -35.33
CA GLU A 487 -26.36 8.68 -36.23
C GLU A 487 -26.06 9.99 -35.48
N SER A 488 -26.71 10.22 -34.34
CA SER A 488 -26.53 11.39 -33.48
C SER A 488 -25.18 11.42 -32.73
N SER A 489 -24.52 10.27 -32.57
CA SER A 489 -23.33 10.07 -31.72
C SER A 489 -22.10 9.55 -32.48
N TYR A 490 -22.11 9.65 -33.82
CA TYR A 490 -21.02 9.20 -34.70
C TYR A 490 -19.63 9.70 -34.26
N TRP A 491 -19.53 10.96 -33.81
CA TRP A 491 -18.27 11.54 -33.32
C TRP A 491 -17.69 10.80 -32.11
N PHE A 492 -18.53 10.33 -31.19
CA PHE A 492 -18.08 9.58 -30.01
C PHE A 492 -17.57 8.20 -30.42
N ALA A 493 -18.28 7.55 -31.35
CA ALA A 493 -17.87 6.26 -31.90
C ALA A 493 -16.53 6.35 -32.65
N VAL A 494 -16.32 7.40 -33.45
CA VAL A 494 -15.02 7.65 -34.13
C VAL A 494 -13.90 7.86 -33.11
N ILE A 495 -14.11 8.67 -32.08
CA ILE A 495 -13.10 8.91 -31.03
C ILE A 495 -12.76 7.61 -30.30
N MET A 496 -13.76 6.83 -29.92
CA MET A 496 -13.54 5.58 -29.19
C MET A 496 -12.91 4.49 -30.07
N ASN A 497 -13.21 4.45 -31.38
CA ASN A 497 -12.55 3.54 -32.33
C ASN A 497 -11.07 3.92 -32.55
N VAL A 498 -10.78 5.23 -32.60
CA VAL A 498 -9.41 5.74 -32.63
C VAL A 498 -8.67 5.38 -31.34
N ILE A 499 -9.29 5.53 -30.17
CA ILE A 499 -8.68 5.18 -28.88
C ILE A 499 -8.44 3.67 -28.75
N SER A 500 -9.39 2.85 -29.20
CA SER A 500 -9.27 1.38 -29.19
C SER A 500 -8.33 0.84 -30.26
N SER A 501 -7.89 1.68 -31.19
CA SER A 501 -6.97 1.29 -32.26
C SER A 501 -5.57 1.01 -31.71
N VAL A 502 -4.94 -0.04 -32.24
CA VAL A 502 -3.54 -0.40 -31.96
C VAL A 502 -2.60 0.78 -32.22
N TRP A 503 -2.94 1.64 -33.20
CA TRP A 503 -2.15 2.82 -33.56
C TRP A 503 -2.15 3.89 -32.47
N PHE A 504 -3.24 4.06 -31.72
CA PHE A 504 -3.30 5.03 -30.64
C PHE A 504 -2.47 4.60 -29.43
N LEU A 505 -2.52 3.31 -29.08
CA LEU A 505 -1.62 2.73 -28.08
C LEU A 505 -0.15 2.89 -28.49
N TYR A 506 0.17 2.63 -29.76
CA TYR A 506 1.51 2.86 -30.31
C TYR A 506 1.94 4.33 -30.20
N SER A 507 1.07 5.29 -30.55
CA SER A 507 1.35 6.71 -30.39
C SER A 507 1.60 7.12 -28.94
N ILE A 508 0.84 6.59 -27.98
CA ILE A 508 1.07 6.84 -26.55
C ILE A 508 2.44 6.30 -26.13
N VAL A 509 2.80 5.08 -26.55
CA VAL A 509 4.11 4.50 -26.23
C VAL A 509 5.25 5.32 -26.82
N VAL A 510 5.12 5.81 -28.06
CA VAL A 510 6.12 6.68 -28.69
C VAL A 510 6.25 8.02 -27.96
N VAL A 511 5.14 8.65 -27.59
CA VAL A 511 5.16 9.92 -26.83
C VAL A 511 5.77 9.72 -25.44
N LEU A 512 5.39 8.65 -24.73
CA LEU A 512 5.94 8.33 -23.41
C LEU A 512 7.43 8.00 -23.46
N SER A 513 7.86 7.18 -24.42
CA SER A 513 9.28 6.85 -24.62
C SER A 513 10.10 8.09 -25.00
N THR A 514 9.57 8.95 -25.87
CA THR A 514 10.20 10.24 -26.19
C THR A 514 10.28 11.14 -24.95
N ALA A 515 9.22 11.23 -24.15
CA ALA A 515 9.21 11.98 -22.91
C ALA A 515 10.25 11.44 -21.92
N VAL A 516 10.38 10.11 -21.79
CA VAL A 516 11.41 9.46 -20.97
C VAL A 516 12.81 9.80 -21.48
N VAL A 517 13.05 9.76 -22.79
CA VAL A 517 14.34 10.16 -23.39
C VAL A 517 14.64 11.64 -23.12
N LEU A 518 13.64 12.53 -23.25
CA LEU A 518 13.79 13.96 -22.97
C LEU A 518 14.05 14.24 -21.48
N VAL A 519 13.38 13.53 -20.58
CA VAL A 519 13.63 13.65 -19.14
C VAL A 519 15.02 13.10 -18.80
N ARG A 520 15.42 11.98 -19.41
CA ARG A 520 16.76 11.41 -19.23
C ARG A 520 17.85 12.34 -19.77
N SER A 521 17.66 12.93 -20.95
CA SER A 521 18.61 13.88 -21.54
C SER A 521 18.72 15.14 -20.69
N ARG A 522 17.59 15.69 -20.19
CA ARG A 522 17.59 16.80 -19.22
C ARG A 522 18.30 16.42 -17.93
N SER A 523 18.07 15.23 -17.39
CA SER A 523 18.75 14.75 -16.18
C SER A 523 20.26 14.69 -16.37
N ILE A 524 20.73 14.17 -17.51
CA ILE A 524 22.15 14.14 -17.86
C ILE A 524 22.72 15.57 -18.01
N GLY A 525 21.98 16.47 -18.67
CA GLY A 525 22.35 17.88 -18.79
C GLY A 525 22.50 18.58 -17.43
N TYR A 526 21.53 18.41 -16.53
CA TYR A 526 21.59 18.94 -15.17
C TYR A 526 22.76 18.35 -14.37
N ARG A 527 23.12 17.08 -14.59
CA ARG A 527 24.31 16.48 -13.95
C ARG A 527 25.59 17.15 -14.44
N LYS A 528 25.75 17.36 -15.75
CA LYS A 528 26.91 18.06 -16.32
C LYS A 528 27.00 19.50 -15.84
N PHE A 529 25.89 20.24 -15.89
CA PHE A 529 25.83 21.63 -15.41
C PHE A 529 26.16 21.73 -13.92
N ALA A 530 25.62 20.83 -13.10
CA ALA A 530 25.95 20.80 -11.67
C ALA A 530 27.41 20.44 -11.39
N LYS A 531 28.04 19.59 -12.22
CA LYS A 531 29.47 19.28 -12.11
C LYS A 531 30.32 20.51 -12.43
N ALA A 532 30.00 21.22 -13.52
CA ALA A 532 30.68 22.46 -13.90
C ALA A 532 30.56 23.54 -12.81
N LEU A 533 29.37 23.71 -12.20
CA LEU A 533 29.18 24.65 -11.09
C LEU A 533 30.06 24.31 -9.88
N ARG A 534 30.20 23.01 -9.55
CA ARG A 534 31.06 22.55 -8.45
C ARG A 534 32.54 22.81 -8.75
N GLU A 535 32.97 22.57 -9.98
CA GLU A 535 34.34 22.88 -10.42
C GLU A 535 34.62 24.38 -10.32
N GLN A 536 33.66 25.22 -10.71
CA GLN A 536 33.77 26.68 -10.60
C GLN A 536 33.85 27.17 -9.15
N ILE A 537 33.01 26.63 -8.25
CA ILE A 537 33.07 26.95 -6.81
C ILE A 537 34.41 26.49 -6.20
N ALA A 538 34.94 25.34 -6.62
CA ALA A 538 36.23 24.84 -6.13
C ALA A 538 37.39 25.74 -6.58
N LEU A 539 37.38 26.21 -7.84
CA LEU A 539 38.35 27.16 -8.37
C LEU A 539 38.29 28.50 -7.65
N GLU A 540 37.09 29.08 -7.47
CA GLU A 540 36.94 30.32 -6.69
C GLU A 540 37.41 30.15 -5.23
N GLY A 541 37.19 28.97 -4.64
CA GLY A 541 37.70 28.63 -3.31
C GLY A 541 39.23 28.60 -3.26
N GLN A 542 39.87 28.04 -4.29
CA GLN A 542 41.33 28.03 -4.42
C GLN A 542 41.91 29.43 -4.63
N ASP A 543 41.30 30.24 -5.50
CA ASP A 543 41.73 31.62 -5.74
C ASP A 543 41.62 32.48 -4.47
N LYS A 544 40.53 32.35 -3.71
CA LYS A 544 40.39 33.02 -2.41
C LYS A 544 41.41 32.56 -1.39
N ALA A 545 41.71 31.26 -1.34
CA ALA A 545 42.72 30.73 -0.44
C ALA A 545 44.13 31.22 -0.79
N LEU A 546 44.45 31.32 -2.09
CA LEU A 546 45.69 31.94 -2.56
C LEU A 546 45.75 33.40 -2.13
N LEU A 547 44.72 34.21 -2.44
CA LEU A 547 44.68 35.63 -2.06
C LEU A 547 44.87 35.86 -0.55
N LEU A 548 44.35 34.97 0.29
CA LEU A 548 44.55 35.01 1.74
C LEU A 548 45.97 34.64 2.20
N GLN A 549 46.76 33.93 1.39
CA GLN A 549 48.18 33.68 1.67
C GLN A 549 49.09 34.85 1.27
N TRP A 550 48.61 35.74 0.39
CA TRP A 550 49.33 36.95 -0.03
C TRP A 550 49.11 38.15 0.90
N LEU A 551 48.07 38.11 1.74
CA LEU A 551 47.78 39.03 2.84
C LEU A 551 48.47 38.54 4.12
#